data_AF-A0A522WIF4-F1
#
_entry.id   AF-A0A522WIF4-F1
#
_cell.length_a   1.000
_cell.length_b   1.000
_cell.length_c   1.000
_cell.angle_alpha   90.00
_cell.angle_beta   90.00
_cell.angle_gamma   90.00
#
_symmetry.space_group_name_H-M   'P 1'
#
loop_
_entity.id
_entity.type
_entity.pdbx_description
1 polymer ?
#
loop_
_entity_poly.entity_id
_entity_poly.type
_entity_poly.pdbx_seq_one_letter_code
_entity_poly.pdbx_strand_id
1 'polypeptide(L)'
;MSVLGLFIILGVFIALIIVYRNAGRFIKKLPPKTVKTVNWIAFTEAALSGVAWFIFNDVIFMFLCFAGVVVYFLFYDYDKTEEPEHKSV
;
A
#
# COMPACT_ATOMS: atom_id res chain seq x y z
N MET A 1 0.64 -22.86 16.62
CA MET A 1 1.65 -22.13 15.83
C MET A 1 3.04 -22.51 16.34
N SER A 2 3.98 -22.87 15.47
CA SER A 2 5.35 -23.21 15.91
C SER A 2 6.13 -21.95 16.29
N VAL A 3 7.08 -22.08 17.20
CA VAL A 3 7.98 -20.97 17.62
C VAL A 3 8.72 -20.38 16.40
N LEU A 4 9.12 -21.22 15.45
CA LEU A 4 9.72 -20.82 14.18
C LEU A 4 8.76 -19.95 13.35
N GLY A 5 7.49 -20.33 13.26
CA GLY A 5 6.45 -19.55 12.58
C GLY A 5 6.24 -18.17 13.21
N LEU A 6 6.36 -18.07 14.54
CA LEU A 6 6.27 -16.80 15.27
C LEU A 6 7.42 -15.86 14.91
N PHE A 7 8.65 -16.36 14.82
CA PHE A 7 9.81 -15.56 14.38
C PHE A 7 9.71 -15.12 12.92
N ILE A 8 9.17 -15.97 12.04
CA ILE A 8 8.93 -15.60 10.63
C ILE A 8 7.91 -14.46 10.57
N ILE A 9 6.78 -14.58 11.28
CA ILE A 9 5.75 -13.52 11.33
C ILE A 9 6.34 -12.22 11.88
N LEU A 10 7.07 -12.26 13.00
CA LEU A 10 7.74 -11.10 13.58
C LEU A 10 8.74 -10.46 12.62
N GLY A 11 9.56 -11.27 11.94
CA GLY A 11 10.52 -10.80 10.95
C GLY A 11 9.85 -10.09 9.77
N VAL A 12 8.77 -10.68 9.25
CA VAL A 12 7.95 -10.08 8.18
C VAL A 12 7.32 -8.77 8.66
N PHE A 13 6.82 -8.74 9.90
CA PHE A 13 6.19 -7.55 10.47
C PHE A 13 7.19 -6.40 10.66
N ILE A 14 8.39 -6.69 11.17
CA ILE A 14 9.47 -5.72 11.30
C ILE A 14 9.92 -5.22 9.92
N ALA A 15 10.06 -6.12 8.95
CA ALA A 15 10.39 -5.75 7.57
C ALA A 15 9.34 -4.80 6.97
N LEU A 16 8.05 -5.10 7.16
CA LEU A 16 6.95 -4.23 6.71
C LEU A 16 7.00 -2.85 7.36
N ILE A 17 7.29 -2.75 8.66
CA ILE A 17 7.45 -1.47 9.36
C ILE A 17 8.62 -0.67 8.79
N ILE A 18 9.76 -1.32 8.52
CA ILE A 18 10.93 -0.67 7.94
C ILE A 18 10.62 -0.16 6.52
N VAL A 19 9.97 -0.99 5.70
CA VAL A 19 9.55 -0.62 4.34
C VAL A 19 8.58 0.57 4.40
N TYR A 20 7.58 0.53 5.27
CA TYR A 20 6.61 1.62 5.44
C TYR A 20 7.30 2.94 5.85
N ARG A 21 8.22 2.86 6.82
CA ARG A 21 8.96 4.03 7.31
C ARG A 21 9.90 4.61 6.26
N ASN A 22 10.55 3.77 5.45
CA ASN A 22 11.39 4.25 4.34
C ASN A 22 10.56 4.78 3.18
N ALA A 23 9.45 4.13 2.84
CA ALA A 23 8.51 4.58 1.83
C ALA A 23 8.01 5.98 2.17
N GLY A 24 7.55 6.24 3.41
CA GLY A 24 7.09 7.58 3.81
C GLY A 24 8.15 8.69 3.68
N ARG A 25 9.45 8.38 3.82
CA ARG A 25 10.54 9.36 3.57
C ARG A 25 10.80 9.58 2.08
N PHE A 26 10.62 8.54 1.27
CA PHE A 26 10.77 8.63 -0.19
C PHE A 26 9.58 9.36 -0.82
N ILE A 27 8.37 9.04 -0.39
CA ILE A 27 7.13 9.63 -0.90
C ILE A 27 7.12 11.14 -0.69
N LYS A 28 7.58 11.64 0.47
CA LYS A 28 7.76 13.08 0.75
C LYS A 28 8.69 13.83 -0.20
N LYS A 29 9.51 13.12 -0.98
CA LYS A 29 10.45 13.72 -1.94
C LYS A 29 9.95 13.61 -3.38
N LEU A 30 8.85 12.90 -3.61
CA LEU A 30 8.30 12.72 -4.94
C LEU A 30 7.39 13.89 -5.28
N PRO A 31 7.35 14.31 -6.57
CA PRO A 31 6.40 15.33 -6.99
C PRO A 31 4.96 14.80 -6.88
N PRO A 32 3.98 15.66 -6.55
CA PRO A 32 2.59 15.24 -6.28
C PRO A 32 1.95 14.49 -7.45
N LYS A 33 2.31 14.83 -8.70
CA LYS A 33 1.88 14.06 -9.88
C LYS A 33 2.30 12.59 -9.80
N THR A 34 3.52 12.30 -9.37
CA THR A 34 4.02 10.92 -9.23
C THR A 34 3.32 10.21 -8.08
N VAL A 35 3.10 10.88 -6.95
CA VAL A 35 2.35 10.31 -5.81
C VAL A 35 0.95 9.87 -6.28
N LYS A 36 0.25 10.74 -7.00
CA LYS A 36 -1.09 10.48 -7.54
C LYS A 36 -1.10 9.35 -8.57
N THR A 37 -0.13 9.32 -9.49
CA THR A 37 0.00 8.22 -10.47
C THR A 37 0.26 6.89 -9.78
N VAL A 38 1.18 6.84 -8.81
CA VAL A 38 1.47 5.61 -8.06
C VAL A 38 0.26 5.17 -7.23
N ASN A 39 -0.45 6.11 -6.61
CA ASN A 39 -1.69 5.83 -5.89
C ASN A 39 -2.75 5.18 -6.82
N TRP A 40 -2.91 5.71 -8.03
CA TRP A 40 -3.88 5.19 -9.00
C TRP A 40 -3.48 3.81 -9.54
N ILE A 41 -2.18 3.58 -9.75
CA ILE A 41 -1.64 2.27 -10.12
C ILE A 41 -1.89 1.27 -9.00
N ALA A 42 -1.59 1.61 -7.74
CA ALA A 42 -1.81 0.76 -6.58
C ALA A 42 -3.29 0.40 -6.40
N PHE A 43 -4.19 1.37 -6.63
CA PHE A 43 -5.63 1.12 -6.63
C PHE A 43 -6.04 0.13 -7.72
N THR A 44 -5.53 0.30 -8.94
CA THR A 44 -5.84 -0.57 -10.07
C THR A 44 -5.32 -1.99 -9.84
N GLU A 45 -4.09 -2.12 -9.35
CA GLU A 45 -3.50 -3.40 -8.97
C GLU A 45 -4.32 -4.10 -7.87
N ALA A 46 -4.71 -3.37 -6.83
CA ALA A 46 -5.57 -3.87 -5.76
C ALA A 46 -6.92 -4.36 -6.29
N ALA A 47 -7.56 -3.56 -7.17
CA ALA A 47 -8.85 -3.91 -7.76
C ALA A 47 -8.75 -5.17 -8.65
N LEU A 48 -7.74 -5.25 -9.51
CA LEU A 48 -7.50 -6.42 -10.37
C LEU A 48 -7.18 -7.67 -9.54
N SER A 49 -6.37 -7.53 -8.49
CA SER A 49 -6.05 -8.62 -7.58
C SER A 49 -7.27 -9.07 -6.77
N GLY A 50 -8.15 -8.15 -6.35
CA GLY A 50 -9.41 -8.47 -5.70
C GLY A 50 -10.37 -9.22 -6.62
N VAL A 51 -10.49 -8.81 -7.88
CA VAL A 51 -11.28 -9.54 -8.89
C VAL A 51 -10.68 -10.92 -9.16
N ALA A 52 -9.36 -11.02 -9.31
CA ALA A 52 -8.67 -12.30 -9.48
C ALA A 52 -8.87 -13.21 -8.27
N TRP A 53 -8.82 -12.66 -7.05
CA TRP A 53 -9.11 -13.43 -5.84
C TRP A 53 -10.54 -13.96 -5.82
N PHE A 54 -11.52 -13.15 -6.23
CA PHE A 54 -12.92 -13.59 -6.32
C PHE A 54 -13.11 -14.75 -7.29
N ILE A 55 -12.40 -14.75 -8.42
CA ILE A 55 -12.51 -15.79 -9.45
C ILE A 55 -11.74 -17.06 -9.06
N PHE A 56 -10.47 -16.92 -8.67
CA PHE A 56 -9.56 -18.05 -8.48
C PHE A 56 -9.53 -18.58 -7.04
N ASN A 57 -10.02 -17.82 -6.06
CA ASN A 57 -10.00 -18.14 -4.62
C ASN A 57 -8.60 -18.51 -4.08
N ASP A 58 -7.54 -18.09 -4.76
CA ASP A 58 -6.16 -18.35 -4.33
C ASP A 58 -5.72 -17.30 -3.29
N VAL A 59 -5.04 -17.78 -2.25
CA VAL A 59 -4.51 -16.97 -1.15
C VAL A 59 -3.46 -15.96 -1.65
N ILE A 60 -2.76 -16.26 -2.75
CA ILE A 60 -1.78 -15.35 -3.35
C ILE A 60 -2.45 -14.05 -3.79
N PHE A 61 -3.63 -14.12 -4.42
CA PHE A 61 -4.37 -12.93 -4.87
C PHE A 61 -4.92 -12.12 -3.69
N MET A 62 -5.26 -12.79 -2.58
CA MET A 62 -5.62 -12.11 -1.34
C MET A 62 -4.46 -11.26 -0.80
N PHE A 63 -3.24 -11.81 -0.78
CA PHE A 63 -2.07 -11.07 -0.33
C PHE A 63 -1.70 -9.92 -1.28
N LEU A 64 -1.81 -10.12 -2.60
CA LEU A 64 -1.58 -9.06 -3.59
C LEU A 64 -2.62 -7.93 -3.46
N CYS A 65 -3.89 -8.27 -3.30
CA CYS A 65 -4.95 -7.30 -3.05
C CYS A 65 -4.66 -6.51 -1.77
N PHE A 66 -4.33 -7.19 -0.67
CA PHE A 66 -4.02 -6.54 0.60
C PHE A 66 -2.79 -5.62 0.50
N ALA A 67 -1.73 -6.06 -0.18
CA ALA A 67 -0.54 -5.25 -0.43
C ALA A 67 -0.88 -3.99 -1.24
N GLY A 68 -1.65 -4.14 -2.32
CA GLY A 68 -2.09 -3.01 -3.15
C GLY A 68 -2.94 -2.00 -2.36
N VAL A 69 -3.84 -2.47 -1.50
CA VAL A 69 -4.63 -1.60 -0.61
C VAL A 69 -3.72 -0.86 0.38
N VAL A 70 -2.76 -1.55 1.00
CA VAL A 70 -1.82 -0.93 1.94
C VAL A 70 -0.98 0.15 1.24
N VAL A 71 -0.51 -0.12 0.02
CA VAL A 71 0.24 0.87 -0.79
C VAL A 71 -0.67 2.03 -1.20
N TYR A 72 -1.91 1.78 -1.60
CA TYR A 72 -2.88 2.84 -1.88
C TYR A 72 -3.06 3.77 -0.68
N PHE A 73 -3.35 3.22 0.51
CA PHE A 73 -3.53 4.02 1.72
C PHE A 73 -2.26 4.78 2.12
N LEU A 74 -1.09 4.20 1.89
CA LEU A 74 0.19 4.86 2.10
C LEU A 74 0.31 6.14 1.28
N PHE A 75 -0.03 6.10 -0.01
CA PHE A 75 0.10 7.25 -0.90
C PHE A 75 -1.11 8.19 -0.83
N TYR A 76 -2.28 7.72 -0.39
CA TYR A 76 -3.50 8.51 -0.24
C TYR A 76 -3.35 9.65 0.78
N ASP A 77 -2.70 9.39 1.92
CA ASP A 77 -2.48 10.42 2.94
C ASP A 77 -1.56 11.55 2.44
N TYR A 78 -0.60 11.20 1.58
CA TYR A 78 0.31 12.15 0.94
C TYR A 78 -0.33 12.96 -0.19
N ASP A 79 -1.24 12.36 -0.97
CA ASP A 79 -2.02 13.10 -1.99
C ASP A 79 -2.87 14.20 -1.32
N LYS A 80 -3.43 13.90 -0.13
CA LYS A 80 -4.23 14.87 0.64
C LYS A 80 -3.43 15.94 1.37
N THR A 81 -2.18 15.68 1.76
CA THR A 81 -1.37 16.67 2.50
C THR A 81 -0.77 17.75 1.60
N GLU A 82 -0.66 17.51 0.28
CA GLU A 82 -0.11 18.48 -0.68
C GLU A 82 -1.16 19.21 -1.53
N GLU A 83 -2.43 18.81 -1.50
CA GLU A 83 -3.50 19.67 -2.01
C GLU A 83 -3.75 20.78 -0.96
N PRO A 84 -3.35 22.05 -1.19
CA PRO A 84 -3.81 23.13 -0.34
C PRO A 84 -5.32 23.13 -0.46
N GLU A 85 -5.99 22.90 0.67
CA GLU A 85 -7.39 23.16 0.94
C GLU A 85 -7.92 24.21 -0.05
N HIS A 86 -8.46 23.75 -1.18
CA HIS A 86 -8.96 24.66 -2.19
C HIS A 86 -10.21 25.24 -1.56
N LYS A 87 -10.03 26.42 -0.98
CA LYS A 87 -11.02 27.29 -0.37
C LYS A 87 -12.40 26.96 -0.90
N SER A 88 -13.26 26.47 0.00
CA SER A 88 -14.70 26.60 -0.16
C SER A 88 -14.99 28.08 -0.40
N VAL A 89 -15.32 28.40 -1.66
CA VAL A 89 -15.99 29.65 -2.02
C VAL A 89 -17.45 29.53 -1.63
#